data_AF-A0A2I0NCP3-F1
#
_entry.id   AF-A0A2I0NCP3-F1
#
_cell.length_a   1.000
_cell.length_b   1.000
_cell.length_c   1.000
_cell.angle_alpha   90.00
_cell.angle_beta   90.00
_cell.angle_gamma   90.00
#
_symmetry.space_group_name_H-M   'P 1'
#
loop_
_entity.id
_entity.type
_entity.pdbx_description
1 polymer ?
#
loop_
_entity_poly.entity_id
_entity_poly.type
_entity_poly.pdbx_seq_one_letter_code
_entity_poly.pdbx_strand_id
1 'polypeptide(L)'
;MRTQDINTMNTMKSLAILLTFFNKYYDSYLRQVINTVVVKGSFVKKMQGEEFSTFYYQLDDGIEKLNTYVRDEMTTKEDANHIVHTLIESRKELSNVERKTVRAKIDKFDSDVMALLEKIMENLYKIDLSLKAIYVDFRKKYPEVLSNVNQLKGIGNTTFATSVEKALEIMDTFFGIMRNYVIIKNEVNDMFKKMESQGQLA
;
A
#
# COMPACT_ATOMS: atom_id res chain seq x y z
N MET A 1 9.86 9.57 36.43
CA MET A 1 8.84 9.97 35.43
C MET A 1 8.56 8.76 34.56
N ARG A 2 7.28 8.35 34.42
CA ARG A 2 6.86 7.04 33.89
C ARG A 2 7.20 6.90 32.41
N THR A 3 7.31 5.67 31.93
CA THR A 3 7.50 5.20 30.54
C THR A 3 6.46 5.71 29.52
N GLN A 4 5.65 6.72 29.88
CA GLN A 4 4.56 7.30 29.11
C GLN A 4 4.99 8.42 28.14
N ASP A 5 6.22 8.93 28.21
CA ASP A 5 6.64 10.10 27.41
C ASP A 5 7.32 9.75 26.06
N ILE A 6 7.52 8.46 25.77
CA ILE A 6 7.78 8.06 24.38
C ILE A 6 6.41 7.89 23.76
N ASN A 7 5.87 8.98 23.20
CA ASN A 7 4.74 8.92 22.27
C ASN A 7 5.00 7.75 21.32
N THR A 8 4.23 6.68 21.52
CA THR A 8 4.23 5.44 20.75
C THR A 8 4.27 5.79 19.27
N MET A 9 5.23 5.23 18.52
CA MET A 9 5.38 5.42 17.07
C MET A 9 4.00 5.49 16.39
N ASN A 10 3.59 6.70 15.98
CA ASN A 10 2.23 6.95 15.48
C ASN A 10 1.96 6.14 14.19
N THR A 11 3.03 5.75 13.50
CA THR A 11 3.04 5.05 12.21
C THR A 11 2.95 3.53 12.34
N MET A 12 3.14 2.96 13.54
CA MET A 12 3.18 1.50 13.70
C MET A 12 1.84 0.83 13.43
N LYS A 13 0.73 1.53 13.70
CA LYS A 13 -0.61 1.01 13.40
C LYS A 13 -0.87 0.97 11.90
N SER A 14 -0.60 2.06 11.17
CA SER A 14 -0.73 2.09 9.70
C SER A 14 0.20 1.07 9.05
N LEU A 15 1.44 0.96 9.54
CA LEU A 15 2.40 -0.03 9.06
C LEU A 15 1.90 -1.46 9.27
N ALA A 16 1.39 -1.80 10.46
CA ALA A 16 0.87 -3.14 10.74
C ALA A 16 -0.34 -3.50 9.87
N ILE A 17 -1.26 -2.55 9.65
CA ILE A 17 -2.40 -2.72 8.75
C ILE A 17 -1.91 -2.97 7.31
N LEU A 18 -0.96 -2.17 6.84
CA LEU A 18 -0.40 -2.28 5.49
C LEU A 18 0.29 -3.63 5.25
N LEU A 19 1.19 -4.03 6.16
CA LEU A 19 1.89 -5.32 6.06
C LEU A 19 0.93 -6.50 6.10
N THR A 20 -0.12 -6.41 6.93
CA THR A 20 -1.18 -7.43 6.97
C THR A 20 -1.94 -7.48 5.65
N PHE A 21 -2.25 -6.31 5.07
CA PHE A 21 -2.91 -6.23 3.77
C PHE A 21 -2.07 -6.87 2.67
N PHE A 22 -0.76 -6.59 2.63
CA PHE A 22 0.11 -7.18 1.61
C PHE A 22 0.17 -8.69 1.70
N ASN A 23 0.50 -9.20 2.89
CA ASN A 23 0.64 -10.63 3.10
C ASN A 23 -0.66 -11.40 2.84
N LYS A 24 -1.80 -10.83 3.26
CA LYS A 24 -3.09 -11.53 3.21
C LYS A 24 -3.80 -11.38 1.88
N TYR A 25 -3.71 -10.23 1.22
CA TYR A 25 -4.52 -9.90 0.05
C TYR A 25 -3.70 -9.56 -1.19
N TYR A 26 -2.62 -8.78 -1.05
CA TYR A 26 -1.82 -8.42 -2.22
C TYR A 26 -1.08 -9.63 -2.79
N ASP A 27 -0.26 -10.29 -1.97
CA ASP A 27 0.56 -11.42 -2.40
C ASP A 27 -0.27 -12.65 -2.79
N SER A 28 -1.40 -12.86 -2.10
CA SER A 28 -2.25 -14.03 -2.31
C SER A 28 -3.17 -13.90 -3.53
N TYR A 29 -3.53 -12.68 -3.93
CA TYR A 29 -4.61 -12.47 -4.89
C TYR A 29 -4.41 -11.24 -5.79
N LEU A 30 -4.27 -10.03 -5.24
CA LEU A 30 -4.27 -8.80 -6.05
C LEU A 30 -3.10 -8.77 -7.03
N ARG A 31 -1.90 -9.18 -6.60
CA ARG A 31 -0.71 -9.23 -7.47
C ARG A 31 -0.99 -10.07 -8.72
N GLN A 32 -1.69 -11.20 -8.58
CA GLN A 32 -2.02 -12.06 -9.73
C GLN A 32 -3.05 -11.41 -10.67
N VAL A 33 -4.05 -10.71 -10.13
CA VAL A 33 -5.04 -9.97 -10.95
C VAL A 33 -4.33 -8.88 -11.75
N ILE A 34 -3.54 -8.05 -11.07
CA ILE A 34 -2.83 -6.92 -11.67
C ILE A 34 -1.81 -7.41 -12.70
N ASN A 35 -1.02 -8.44 -12.35
CA ASN A 35 -0.05 -9.03 -13.27
C ASN A 35 -0.69 -9.66 -14.51
N THR A 36 -1.92 -10.19 -14.39
CA THR A 36 -2.67 -10.69 -15.55
C THR A 36 -2.97 -9.55 -16.53
N VAL A 37 -3.32 -8.37 -16.05
CA VAL A 37 -3.48 -7.17 -16.89
C VAL A 37 -2.17 -6.76 -17.53
N VAL A 38 -1.07 -6.71 -16.76
CA VAL A 38 0.25 -6.30 -17.27
C VAL A 38 0.75 -7.23 -18.38
N VAL A 39 0.68 -8.55 -18.16
CA VAL A 39 1.30 -9.53 -19.06
C VAL A 39 0.40 -9.88 -20.24
N LYS A 40 -0.92 -9.94 -20.03
CA LYS A 40 -1.87 -10.44 -21.04
C LYS A 40 -2.81 -9.36 -21.57
N GLY A 41 -2.83 -8.18 -20.96
CA GLY A 41 -3.69 -7.07 -21.37
C GLY A 41 -3.22 -6.44 -22.66
N SER A 42 -4.13 -6.29 -23.62
CA SER A 42 -3.92 -5.54 -24.86
C SER A 42 -4.62 -4.20 -24.74
N PHE A 43 -3.89 -3.22 -24.19
CA PHE A 43 -4.40 -1.86 -24.04
C PHE A 43 -4.68 -1.21 -25.39
N VAL A 44 -5.85 -0.56 -25.50
CA VAL A 44 -6.23 0.19 -26.72
C VAL A 44 -5.28 1.35 -26.95
N LYS A 45 -4.93 2.07 -25.88
CA LYS A 45 -3.90 3.13 -25.90
C LYS A 45 -2.62 2.60 -25.24
N LYS A 46 -1.54 2.51 -26.01
CA LYS A 46 -0.24 2.03 -25.52
C LYS A 46 0.24 2.76 -24.25
N MET A 47 0.08 4.09 -24.23
CA MET A 47 0.46 4.93 -23.08
C MET A 47 -0.24 4.51 -21.79
N GLN A 48 -1.53 4.14 -21.84
CA GLN A 48 -2.25 3.67 -20.65
C GLN A 48 -1.69 2.34 -20.13
N GLY A 49 -1.28 1.45 -21.03
CA GLY A 49 -0.62 0.20 -20.65
C GLY A 49 0.76 0.41 -20.03
N GLU A 50 1.53 1.37 -20.55
CA GLU A 50 2.83 1.77 -20.00
C GLU A 50 2.69 2.41 -18.60
N GLU A 51 1.71 3.30 -18.41
CA GLU A 51 1.37 3.90 -17.12
C GLU A 51 0.93 2.83 -16.11
N PHE A 52 0.00 1.96 -16.48
CA PHE A 52 -0.49 0.87 -15.62
C PHE A 52 0.66 -0.05 -15.17
N SER A 53 1.53 -0.44 -16.11
CA SER A 53 2.70 -1.26 -15.81
C SER A 53 3.68 -0.53 -14.89
N THR A 54 3.88 0.77 -15.12
CA THR A 54 4.74 1.61 -14.27
C THR A 54 4.22 1.65 -12.84
N PHE A 55 2.93 1.88 -12.63
CA PHE A 55 2.34 1.88 -11.28
C PHE A 55 2.47 0.51 -10.61
N TYR A 56 2.27 -0.58 -11.35
CA TYR A 56 2.46 -1.93 -10.83
C TYR A 56 3.90 -2.19 -10.38
N TYR A 57 4.90 -1.91 -11.22
CA TYR A 57 6.29 -2.15 -10.85
C TYR A 57 6.76 -1.22 -9.71
N GLN A 58 6.29 0.03 -9.67
CA GLN A 58 6.58 0.94 -8.57
C GLN A 58 5.88 0.54 -7.26
N LEU A 59 4.69 -0.07 -7.33
CA LEU A 59 4.03 -0.66 -6.18
C LEU A 59 4.85 -1.84 -5.64
N ASP A 60 5.24 -2.77 -6.52
CA ASP A 60 5.97 -3.98 -6.12
C ASP A 60 7.34 -3.63 -5.50
N ASP A 61 8.10 -2.73 -6.14
CA ASP A 61 9.36 -2.17 -5.61
C ASP A 61 9.15 -1.43 -4.28
N GLY A 62 8.05 -0.67 -4.15
CA GLY A 62 7.70 0.02 -2.91
C GLY A 62 7.44 -0.96 -1.75
N ILE A 63 6.70 -2.03 -2.00
CA ILE A 63 6.41 -3.09 -1.03
C ILE A 63 7.70 -3.80 -0.60
N GLU A 64 8.58 -4.14 -1.55
CA GLU A 64 9.86 -4.78 -1.25
C GLU A 64 10.77 -3.88 -0.42
N LYS A 65 10.85 -2.59 -0.76
CA LYS A 65 11.61 -1.58 0.00
C LYS A 65 11.09 -1.42 1.42
N LEU A 66 9.77 -1.37 1.59
CA LEU A 66 9.17 -1.29 2.93
C LEU A 66 9.48 -2.54 3.76
N ASN A 67 9.30 -3.74 3.19
CA ASN A 67 9.60 -4.99 3.88
C ASN A 67 11.08 -5.09 4.26
N THR A 68 11.98 -4.67 3.36
CA THR A 68 13.42 -4.64 3.62
C THR A 68 13.76 -3.62 4.69
N TYR A 69 13.21 -2.41 4.62
CA TYR A 69 13.43 -1.37 5.63
C TYR A 69 12.97 -1.82 7.02
N VAL A 70 11.75 -2.35 7.13
CA VAL A 70 11.21 -2.85 8.40
C VAL A 70 12.04 -4.02 8.92
N ARG A 71 12.41 -4.97 8.05
CA ARG A 71 13.28 -6.08 8.45
C ARG A 71 14.62 -5.56 8.93
N ASP A 72 15.29 -4.68 8.21
CA ASP A 72 16.61 -4.19 8.56
C ASP A 72 16.58 -3.39 9.87
N GLU A 73 15.50 -2.65 10.14
CA GLU A 73 15.29 -1.93 11.40
C GLU A 73 14.89 -2.84 12.59
N MET A 74 14.31 -4.02 12.32
CA MET A 74 13.83 -4.99 13.33
C MET A 74 14.77 -6.18 13.55
N THR A 75 15.67 -6.50 12.62
CA THR A 75 16.56 -7.66 12.72
C THR A 75 17.80 -7.27 13.52
N THR A 76 18.04 -7.97 14.62
CA THR A 76 19.20 -7.82 15.51
C THR A 76 20.50 -8.09 14.76
N LYS A 77 21.14 -7.06 14.22
CA LYS A 77 22.59 -7.07 14.04
C LYS A 77 23.22 -6.63 15.36
N GLU A 78 24.27 -7.33 15.78
CA GLU A 78 25.00 -7.21 17.05
C GLU A 78 25.60 -5.82 17.33
N ASP A 79 25.33 -4.82 16.50
CA ASP A 79 25.81 -3.47 16.67
C ASP A 79 24.85 -2.66 17.54
N ALA A 80 25.43 -1.94 18.51
CA ALA A 80 24.82 -1.10 19.53
C ALA A 80 23.93 0.06 19.02
N ASN A 81 23.44 0.00 17.78
CA ASN A 81 22.67 1.04 17.10
C ASN A 81 21.15 0.79 17.02
N HIS A 82 20.64 -0.38 17.41
CA HIS A 82 19.18 -0.66 17.42
C HIS A 82 18.49 -0.12 18.67
N ILE A 83 18.10 1.14 18.59
CA ILE A 83 17.47 1.88 19.69
C ILE A 83 16.15 1.25 20.15
N VAL A 84 15.36 0.61 19.28
CA VAL A 84 14.05 0.02 19.67
C VAL A 84 14.22 -1.19 20.59
N HIS A 85 15.17 -2.09 20.31
CA HIS A 85 15.48 -3.21 21.19
C HIS A 85 16.16 -2.75 22.48
N THR A 86 17.12 -1.81 22.38
CA THR A 86 17.74 -1.19 23.56
C THR A 86 16.69 -0.51 24.46
N LEU A 87 15.64 0.09 23.91
CA LEU A 87 14.55 0.71 24.67
C LEU A 87 13.62 -0.29 25.36
N ILE A 88 13.38 -1.46 24.75
CA ILE A 88 12.50 -2.49 25.29
C ILE A 88 13.23 -3.32 26.35
N GLU A 89 14.52 -3.59 26.15
CA GLU A 89 15.33 -4.43 27.03
C GLU A 89 15.99 -3.65 28.16
N SER A 90 16.42 -2.41 27.93
CA SER A 90 17.07 -1.62 28.97
C SER A 90 16.03 -0.96 29.88
N ARG A 91 15.66 -1.64 30.96
CA ARG A 91 15.02 -1.05 32.16
C ARG A 91 15.92 0.02 32.86
N LYS A 92 16.92 0.58 32.16
CA LYS A 92 17.86 1.58 32.66
C LYS A 92 17.32 2.97 32.38
N GLU A 93 17.51 3.88 33.33
CA GLU A 93 17.24 5.30 33.08
C GLU A 93 18.23 5.83 32.04
N LEU A 94 17.73 6.08 30.83
CA LEU A 94 18.49 6.75 29.78
C LEU A 94 18.83 8.19 30.21
N SER A 95 20.06 8.63 29.95
CA SER A 95 20.48 10.02 30.06
C SER A 95 19.72 10.92 29.09
N ASN A 96 19.71 12.23 29.34
CA ASN A 96 19.05 13.20 28.45
C ASN A 96 19.59 13.17 27.01
N VAL A 97 20.89 12.90 26.84
CA VAL A 97 21.53 12.78 25.51
C VAL A 97 21.05 11.53 24.79
N GLU A 98 21.03 10.38 25.47
CA GLU A 98 20.52 9.13 24.91
C GLU A 98 19.03 9.25 24.54
N ARG A 99 18.20 9.88 25.38
CA ARG A 99 16.79 10.14 25.07
C ARG A 99 16.61 10.98 23.80
N LYS A 100 17.42 12.01 23.60
CA LYS A 100 17.36 12.86 22.40
C LYS A 100 17.77 12.08 21.14
N THR A 101 18.84 11.30 21.23
CA THR A 101 19.30 10.44 20.12
C THR A 101 18.25 9.39 19.76
N VAL A 102 17.65 8.77 20.77
CA VAL A 102 16.53 7.84 20.62
C VAL A 102 15.36 8.50 19.89
N ARG A 103 14.93 9.66 20.36
CA ARG A 103 13.80 10.37 19.78
C ARG A 103 14.05 10.71 18.30
N ALA A 104 15.25 11.20 17.98
CA ALA A 104 15.62 11.50 16.60
C ALA A 104 15.61 10.25 15.69
N LYS A 105 16.03 9.08 16.20
CA LYS A 105 15.95 7.83 15.42
C LYS A 105 14.49 7.38 15.22
N ILE A 106 13.64 7.48 16.24
CA ILE A 106 12.20 7.17 16.12
C ILE A 106 11.52 8.11 15.12
N ASP A 107 11.76 9.42 15.22
CA ASP A 107 11.15 10.40 14.32
C ASP A 107 11.63 10.19 12.86
N LYS A 108 12.90 9.78 12.66
CA LYS A 108 13.41 9.40 11.35
C LYS A 108 12.72 8.15 10.81
N PHE A 109 12.61 7.09 11.63
CA PHE A 109 11.91 5.86 11.27
C PHE A 109 10.46 6.15 10.85
N ASP A 110 9.74 6.92 11.66
CA ASP A 110 8.36 7.33 11.36
C ASP A 110 8.30 8.10 10.03
N SER A 111 9.22 9.03 9.79
CA SER A 111 9.28 9.81 8.54
C SER A 111 9.53 8.93 7.31
N ASP A 112 10.49 8.02 7.38
CA ASP A 112 10.87 7.12 6.27
C ASP A 112 9.72 6.15 5.96
N VAL A 113 9.10 5.57 6.99
CA VAL A 113 7.92 4.69 6.86
C VAL A 113 6.75 5.43 6.25
N MET A 114 6.47 6.67 6.69
CA MET A 114 5.37 7.46 6.12
C MET A 114 5.60 7.80 4.65
N ALA A 115 6.82 8.14 4.25
CA ALA A 115 7.14 8.40 2.85
C ALA A 115 6.93 7.16 1.96
N LEU A 116 7.32 5.98 2.44
CA LEU A 116 7.07 4.71 1.74
C LEU A 116 5.58 4.38 1.69
N LEU A 117 4.86 4.53 2.81
CA LEU A 117 3.41 4.36 2.89
C LEU A 117 2.68 5.24 1.87
N GLU A 118 2.99 6.55 1.82
CA GLU A 118 2.37 7.50 0.89
C GLU A 118 2.53 7.03 -0.56
N LYS A 119 3.75 6.65 -0.96
CA LYS A 119 4.05 6.23 -2.33
C LYS A 119 3.36 4.92 -2.71
N ILE A 120 3.29 3.96 -1.80
CA ILE A 120 2.58 2.70 -2.03
C ILE A 120 1.08 2.97 -2.19
N MET A 121 0.50 3.76 -1.29
CA MET A 121 -0.92 4.11 -1.35
C MET A 121 -1.28 4.81 -2.65
N GLU A 122 -0.44 5.74 -3.11
CA GLU A 122 -0.61 6.43 -4.38
C GLU A 122 -0.63 5.45 -5.57
N ASN A 123 0.35 4.54 -5.66
CA ASN A 123 0.42 3.58 -6.76
C ASN A 123 -0.72 2.56 -6.73
N LEU A 124 -1.07 2.06 -5.54
CA LEU A 124 -2.20 1.14 -5.36
C LEU A 124 -3.51 1.80 -5.80
N TYR A 125 -3.70 3.08 -5.50
CA TYR A 125 -4.88 3.83 -5.91
C TYR A 125 -4.93 4.07 -7.43
N LYS A 126 -3.80 4.39 -8.06
CA LYS A 126 -3.75 4.51 -9.54
C LYS A 126 -4.07 3.18 -10.24
N ILE A 127 -3.68 2.07 -9.64
CA ILE A 127 -4.07 0.73 -10.10
C ILE A 127 -5.57 0.51 -9.91
N ASP A 128 -6.13 0.86 -8.74
CA ASP A 128 -7.57 0.76 -8.47
C ASP A 128 -8.42 1.51 -9.51
N LEU A 129 -8.08 2.78 -9.79
CA LEU A 129 -8.77 3.56 -10.84
C LEU A 129 -8.70 2.88 -12.21
N SER A 130 -7.54 2.32 -12.56
CA SER A 130 -7.36 1.63 -13.82
C SER A 130 -8.18 0.34 -13.89
N LEU A 131 -8.23 -0.41 -12.79
CA LEU A 131 -9.06 -1.61 -12.66
C LEU A 131 -10.55 -1.29 -12.68
N LYS A 132 -11.00 -0.16 -12.12
CA LYS A 132 -12.38 0.34 -12.25
C LYS A 132 -12.73 0.63 -13.71
N ALA A 133 -11.84 1.28 -14.45
CA ALA A 133 -12.02 1.54 -15.87
C ALA A 133 -12.10 0.24 -16.70
N ILE A 134 -11.22 -0.74 -16.40
CA ILE A 134 -11.26 -2.08 -17.01
C ILE A 134 -12.55 -2.82 -16.64
N TYR A 135 -13.02 -2.70 -15.40
CA TYR A 135 -14.25 -3.37 -14.95
C TYR A 135 -15.48 -2.89 -15.73
N VAL A 136 -15.56 -1.59 -16.01
CA VAL A 136 -16.62 -1.02 -16.85
C VAL A 136 -16.58 -1.59 -18.27
N ASP A 137 -15.41 -1.88 -18.82
CA ASP A 137 -15.24 -2.40 -20.19
C ASP A 137 -15.83 -3.79 -20.41
N PHE A 138 -15.93 -4.65 -19.38
CA PHE A 138 -16.57 -5.97 -19.53
C PHE A 138 -18.03 -5.89 -19.97
N ARG A 139 -18.71 -4.76 -19.71
CA ARG A 139 -20.11 -4.54 -20.08
C ARG A 139 -20.27 -3.88 -21.45
N LYS A 140 -19.17 -3.42 -22.06
CA LYS A 140 -19.20 -2.73 -23.36
C LYS A 140 -19.08 -3.73 -24.50
N LYS A 141 -19.82 -3.48 -25.57
CA LYS A 141 -19.65 -4.19 -26.85
C LYS A 141 -18.28 -3.91 -27.48
N TYR A 142 -17.74 -2.71 -27.26
CA TYR A 142 -16.43 -2.26 -27.72
C TYR A 142 -15.64 -1.71 -26.53
N PRO A 143 -14.73 -2.50 -25.93
CA PRO A 143 -13.86 -2.04 -24.86
C PRO A 143 -13.00 -0.83 -25.28
N GLU A 144 -12.77 0.11 -24.36
CA GLU A 144 -12.05 1.36 -24.63
C GLU A 144 -10.67 1.43 -23.98
N VAL A 145 -10.46 0.65 -22.91
CA VAL A 145 -9.21 0.55 -22.16
C VAL A 145 -8.46 -0.70 -22.60
N LEU A 146 -9.12 -1.86 -22.56
CA LEU A 146 -8.47 -3.16 -22.77
C LEU A 146 -9.21 -3.95 -23.84
N SER A 147 -8.65 -3.99 -25.05
CA SER A 147 -9.29 -4.53 -26.25
C SER A 147 -9.64 -6.02 -26.15
N ASN A 148 -8.89 -6.78 -25.36
CA ASN A 148 -9.06 -8.21 -25.16
C ASN A 148 -9.66 -8.57 -23.79
N VAL A 149 -10.42 -7.68 -23.16
CA VAL A 149 -10.89 -7.83 -21.76
C VAL A 149 -11.68 -9.13 -21.53
N ASN A 150 -12.49 -9.53 -22.52
CA ASN A 150 -13.29 -10.76 -22.47
C ASN A 150 -12.49 -12.04 -22.73
N GLN A 151 -11.23 -11.93 -23.16
CA GLN A 151 -10.35 -13.07 -23.43
C GLN A 151 -9.40 -13.35 -22.26
N LEU A 152 -9.33 -12.44 -21.28
CA LEU A 152 -8.49 -12.61 -20.10
C LEU A 152 -9.04 -13.75 -19.23
N LYS A 153 -8.13 -14.60 -18.76
CA LYS A 153 -8.45 -15.70 -17.84
C LYS A 153 -8.51 -15.17 -16.41
N GLY A 154 -9.52 -15.60 -15.66
CA GLY A 154 -9.62 -15.31 -14.23
C GLY A 154 -8.67 -16.15 -13.38
N ILE A 155 -8.80 -16.00 -12.07
CA ILE A 155 -7.99 -16.69 -11.08
C ILE A 155 -8.73 -17.92 -10.57
N GLY A 156 -8.11 -19.10 -10.70
CA GLY A 156 -8.75 -20.37 -10.35
C GLY A 156 -9.93 -20.66 -11.28
N ASN A 157 -11.12 -20.86 -10.69
CA ASN A 157 -12.34 -21.22 -11.42
C ASN A 157 -13.27 -20.03 -11.71
N THR A 158 -12.80 -18.78 -11.55
CA THR A 158 -13.61 -17.59 -11.79
C THR A 158 -13.31 -16.96 -13.15
N THR A 159 -14.22 -16.10 -13.62
CA THR A 159 -13.94 -15.24 -14.78
C THR A 159 -12.99 -14.12 -14.39
N PHE A 160 -12.33 -13.51 -15.38
CA PHE A 160 -11.48 -12.36 -15.10
C PHE A 160 -12.29 -11.16 -14.60
N ALA A 161 -13.53 -10.97 -15.09
CA ALA A 161 -14.44 -9.94 -14.58
C ALA A 161 -14.71 -10.08 -13.08
N THR A 162 -15.09 -11.28 -12.63
CA THR A 162 -15.27 -11.60 -11.20
C THR A 162 -13.96 -11.42 -10.42
N SER A 163 -12.82 -11.70 -11.07
CA SER A 163 -11.52 -11.56 -10.42
C SER A 163 -11.19 -10.08 -10.13
N VAL A 164 -11.47 -9.21 -11.09
CA VAL A 164 -11.31 -7.75 -10.99
C VAL A 164 -12.30 -7.17 -9.99
N GLU A 165 -13.57 -7.56 -10.03
CA GLU A 165 -14.59 -7.12 -9.07
C GLU A 165 -14.18 -7.36 -7.62
N LYS A 166 -13.78 -8.60 -7.31
CA LYS A 166 -13.27 -8.95 -5.98
C LYS A 166 -12.01 -8.16 -5.60
N ALA A 167 -11.13 -7.88 -6.56
CA ALA A 167 -9.95 -7.05 -6.31
C ALA A 167 -10.35 -5.63 -5.91
N LEU A 168 -11.34 -5.04 -6.59
CA LEU A 168 -11.88 -3.73 -6.26
C LEU A 168 -12.50 -3.71 -4.87
N GLU A 169 -13.33 -4.70 -4.51
CA GLU A 169 -13.93 -4.80 -3.16
C GLU A 169 -12.88 -4.85 -2.04
N ILE A 170 -11.80 -5.62 -2.26
CA ILE A 170 -10.68 -5.72 -1.33
C ILE A 170 -9.97 -4.36 -1.19
N MET A 171 -9.70 -3.68 -2.30
CA MET A 171 -9.03 -2.39 -2.30
C MET A 171 -9.89 -1.28 -1.69
N ASP A 172 -11.19 -1.22 -2.00
CA ASP A 172 -12.12 -0.25 -1.42
C ASP A 172 -12.21 -0.40 0.11
N THR A 173 -12.32 -1.65 0.60
CA THR A 173 -12.28 -1.93 2.05
C THR A 173 -10.98 -1.46 2.67
N PHE A 174 -9.85 -1.75 2.03
CA PHE A 174 -8.53 -1.36 2.50
C PHE A 174 -8.35 0.17 2.55
N PHE A 175 -8.77 0.88 1.49
CA PHE A 175 -8.74 2.35 1.46
C PHE A 175 -9.63 2.95 2.55
N GLY A 176 -10.81 2.38 2.80
CA GLY A 176 -11.69 2.80 3.89
C GLY A 176 -11.03 2.70 5.27
N ILE A 177 -10.25 1.64 5.52
CA ILE A 177 -9.49 1.48 6.75
C ILE A 177 -8.34 2.49 6.83
N MET A 178 -7.53 2.59 5.77
CA MET A 178 -6.30 3.39 5.74
C MET A 178 -6.53 4.90 5.82
N ARG A 179 -7.71 5.38 5.41
CA ARG A 179 -8.14 6.78 5.53
C ARG A 179 -8.00 7.34 6.94
N ASN A 180 -8.14 6.49 7.97
CA ASN A 180 -8.07 6.91 9.37
C ASN A 180 -6.63 7.07 9.89
N TYR A 181 -5.61 6.67 9.11
CA TYR A 181 -4.24 6.55 9.60
C TYR A 181 -3.19 7.25 8.76
N VAL A 182 -3.42 7.43 7.46
CA VAL A 182 -2.48 8.16 6.60
C VAL A 182 -3.05 9.56 6.35
N ILE A 183 -2.30 10.60 6.72
CA ILE A 183 -2.57 11.96 6.22
C ILE A 183 -2.12 11.95 4.77
N ILE A 184 -3.01 11.51 3.89
CA ILE A 184 -2.71 11.50 2.48
C ILE A 184 -2.79 12.95 2.02
N LYS A 185 -1.71 13.47 1.43
CA LYS A 185 -1.62 14.85 0.95
C LYS A 185 -2.86 15.24 0.14
N ASN A 186 -3.16 16.54 0.14
CA ASN A 186 -4.41 17.16 -0.35
C ASN A 186 -4.98 16.56 -1.64
N GLU A 187 -4.16 16.12 -2.59
CA GLU A 187 -4.62 15.47 -3.82
C GLU A 187 -5.46 14.20 -3.53
N VAL A 188 -4.97 13.30 -2.69
CA VAL A 188 -5.70 12.07 -2.36
C VAL A 188 -6.85 12.35 -1.39
N ASN A 189 -6.71 13.33 -0.48
CA ASN A 189 -7.80 13.73 0.43
C ASN A 189 -8.96 14.38 -0.33
N ASP A 190 -8.68 15.20 -1.34
CA ASP A 190 -9.68 15.76 -2.26
C ASP A 190 -10.27 14.67 -3.17
N MET A 191 -9.54 13.58 -3.39
CA MET A 191 -10.03 12.42 -4.13
C MET A 191 -10.89 11.48 -3.27
N PHE A 192 -10.60 11.29 -1.98
CA PHE A 192 -11.51 10.62 -1.04
C PHE A 192 -12.84 11.36 -0.92
N LYS A 193 -12.82 12.70 -0.88
CA LYS A 193 -14.02 13.54 -0.96
C LYS A 193 -14.79 13.35 -2.28
N LYS A 194 -14.09 13.14 -3.41
CA LYS A 194 -14.75 12.82 -4.69
C LYS A 194 -15.41 11.44 -4.67
N MET A 195 -14.80 10.42 -4.06
CA MET A 195 -15.40 9.09 -3.92
C MET A 195 -16.66 9.11 -3.03
N GLU A 196 -16.67 9.93 -1.97
CA GLU A 196 -17.87 10.20 -1.15
C GLU A 196 -18.99 10.86 -1.97
N SER A 197 -18.66 11.83 -2.82
CA SER A 197 -19.66 12.49 -3.69
C SER A 197 -20.27 11.57 -4.74
N GLN A 198 -19.66 10.40 -4.99
CA GLN A 198 -20.12 9.39 -5.95
C GLN A 198 -20.78 8.17 -5.29
N GLY A 199 -20.92 8.14 -3.97
CA GLY A 199 -21.60 7.06 -3.24
C GLY A 199 -20.86 5.71 -3.25
N GLN A 200 -19.54 5.71 -3.49
CA GLN A 200 -18.72 4.50 -3.60
C GLN A 200 -18.08 4.06 -2.27
N LEU A 201 -18.23 4.87 -1.22
CA LEU A 201 -17.79 4.58 0.14
C LEU A 201 -18.98 4.87 1.06
N ALA A 202 -19.88 3.90 1.17
CA ALA A 202 -20.93 3.89 2.20
C ALA A 202 -20.45 3.05 3.39
#